data_AF-A0A0G4AZZ6-F1
#
_entry.id   AF-A0A0G4AZZ6-F1
#
_cell.length_a   1.000
_cell.length_b   1.000
_cell.length_c   1.000
_cell.angle_alpha   90.00
_cell.angle_beta   90.00
_cell.angle_gamma   90.00
#
_symmetry.space_group_name_H-M   'P 1'
#
loop_
_entity.id
_entity.type
_entity.pdbx_description
1 polymer ?
#
loop_
_entity_poly.entity_id
_entity_poly.type
_entity_poly.pdbx_seq_one_letter_code
_entity_poly.pdbx_strand_id
1 'polypeptide(L)'
;MPDLLKKAYELLVGSEPDAISVPTISLPKKSRPFRKLTTRELIQLESEIGATLFGEIPKGHHRQFFNLDRSTWIWYEEWSDHLNKKRSTTTRYEIHPNGILKVQEGARYNFIEGDELKNFLVATRLYYERVAREIYKRDPATGQSLV
;
A
#
# COMPACT_ATOMS: atom_id res chain seq x y z
N MET A 1 -23.30 -38.94 -17.89
CA MET A 1 -22.03 -39.65 -18.12
C MET A 1 -20.97 -39.12 -17.14
N PRO A 2 -20.59 -39.86 -16.09
CA PRO A 2 -19.54 -39.45 -15.15
C PRO A 2 -18.49 -40.56 -14.87
N ASP A 3 -18.10 -41.35 -15.88
CA ASP A 3 -17.36 -42.61 -15.66
C ASP A 3 -15.83 -42.50 -15.84
N LEU A 4 -15.30 -41.30 -16.08
CA LEU A 4 -13.87 -41.06 -16.32
C LEU A 4 -13.09 -40.70 -15.04
N LEU A 5 -13.73 -40.03 -14.07
CA LEU A 5 -13.08 -39.63 -12.82
C LEU A 5 -12.86 -40.82 -11.87
N LYS A 6 -13.71 -41.84 -11.94
CA LYS A 6 -13.63 -43.03 -11.09
C LYS A 6 -12.44 -43.92 -11.46
N LYS A 7 -12.19 -44.09 -12.77
CA LYS A 7 -11.04 -44.84 -13.29
C LYS A 7 -9.69 -44.18 -12.98
N ALA A 8 -9.64 -42.85 -12.97
CA ALA A 8 -8.42 -42.13 -12.60
C ALA A 8 -8.07 -42.29 -11.11
N TYR A 9 -9.08 -42.42 -10.26
CA TYR A 9 -8.90 -42.67 -8.83
C TYR A 9 -8.43 -44.10 -8.55
N GLU A 10 -9.00 -45.09 -9.24
CA GLU A 10 -8.60 -46.50 -9.12
C GLU A 10 -7.18 -46.79 -9.66
N LEU A 11 -6.72 -46.07 -10.69
CA LEU A 11 -5.34 -46.19 -11.18
C LEU A 11 -4.29 -45.57 -10.25
N LEU A 12 -4.69 -44.58 -9.44
CA LEU A 12 -3.79 -43.90 -8.49
C LEU A 12 -3.72 -44.64 -7.15
N VAL A 13 -4.75 -45.42 -6.83
CA VAL A 13 -4.85 -46.28 -5.66
C VAL A 13 -4.69 -47.73 -6.13
N GLY A 14 -3.46 -48.11 -6.47
CA GLY A 14 -3.13 -49.49 -6.85
C GLY A 14 -3.66 -50.50 -5.83
N SER A 15 -4.37 -51.51 -6.31
CA SER A 15 -4.90 -52.63 -5.54
C SER A 15 -3.86 -53.74 -5.43
N GLU A 16 -3.42 -54.05 -4.20
CA GLU A 16 -3.32 -55.37 -3.56
C GLU A 16 -2.66 -55.17 -2.15
N PRO A 17 -2.95 -56.06 -1.19
CA PRO A 17 -2.79 -55.81 0.23
C PRO A 17 -1.43 -56.32 0.72
N ASP A 18 -0.52 -55.44 1.09
CA ASP A 18 0.46 -55.78 2.12
C ASP A 18 1.09 -54.53 2.75
N ALA A 19 1.14 -54.60 4.08
CA ALA A 19 1.66 -53.66 5.06
C ALA A 19 2.62 -52.56 4.55
N ILE A 20 2.09 -51.34 4.34
CA ILE A 20 2.88 -50.11 4.47
C ILE A 20 2.04 -49.08 5.23
N SER A 21 2.53 -48.72 6.41
CA SER A 21 2.02 -47.65 7.25
C SER A 21 1.99 -46.34 6.47
N VAL A 22 0.79 -45.90 6.10
CA VAL A 22 0.56 -44.60 5.47
C VAL A 22 0.97 -43.51 6.47
N PRO A 23 1.89 -42.59 6.12
CA PRO A 23 2.19 -41.48 7.00
C PRO A 23 0.96 -40.57 7.02
N THR A 24 0.30 -40.49 8.17
CA THR A 24 -0.78 -39.52 8.41
C THR A 24 -0.22 -38.12 8.18
N ILE A 25 -0.48 -37.54 7.01
CA ILE A 25 -0.17 -36.15 6.72
C ILE A 25 -1.07 -35.30 7.62
N SER A 26 -0.53 -34.92 8.78
CA SER A 26 -1.16 -33.96 9.66
C SER A 26 -1.19 -32.61 8.97
N LEU A 27 -2.36 -32.22 8.47
CA LEU A 27 -2.63 -30.85 8.05
C LEU A 27 -2.34 -29.93 9.25
N PRO A 28 -1.42 -28.94 9.15
CA PRO A 28 -1.12 -28.08 10.26
C PRO A 28 -2.36 -27.21 10.58
N LYS A 29 -3.13 -27.65 11.57
CA LYS A 29 -4.11 -26.82 12.29
C LYS A 29 -3.34 -25.73 13.04
N LYS A 30 -3.10 -24.61 12.37
CA LYS A 30 -2.87 -23.30 12.99
C LYS A 30 -3.24 -22.26 11.94
N SER A 31 -4.51 -21.83 11.98
CA SER A 31 -4.89 -20.49 11.53
C SER A 31 -4.02 -19.52 12.31
N ARG A 32 -2.86 -19.16 11.74
CA ARG A 32 -2.01 -18.11 12.32
C ARG A 32 -2.92 -16.88 12.41
N PRO A 33 -3.09 -16.27 13.59
CA PRO A 33 -3.84 -15.03 13.66
C PRO A 33 -3.21 -14.05 12.67
N PHE A 34 -4.03 -13.42 11.82
CA PHE A 34 -3.55 -12.40 10.89
C PHE A 34 -2.67 -11.42 11.65
N ARG A 35 -1.38 -11.37 11.32
CA ARG A 35 -0.43 -10.46 11.97
C ARG A 35 -0.95 -9.05 11.73
N LYS A 36 -1.21 -8.31 12.81
CA LYS A 36 -1.55 -6.88 12.69
C LYS A 36 -0.38 -6.17 12.02
N LEU A 37 -0.68 -5.38 11.01
CA LEU A 37 0.32 -4.55 10.33
C LEU A 37 0.91 -3.54 11.33
N THR A 38 2.20 -3.31 11.21
CA THR A 38 2.91 -2.25 11.93
C THR A 38 2.61 -0.90 11.30
N THR A 39 2.84 0.18 12.05
CA THR A 39 2.68 1.56 11.53
C THR A 39 3.50 1.80 10.26
N ARG A 40 4.72 1.25 10.18
CA ARG A 40 5.57 1.40 8.99
C ARG A 40 4.99 0.68 7.77
N GLU A 41 4.46 -0.53 7.96
CA GLU A 41 3.80 -1.27 6.89
C GLU A 41 2.52 -0.57 6.43
N LEU A 42 1.75 0.04 7.35
CA LEU A 42 0.59 0.85 7.00
C LEU A 42 0.99 2.09 6.19
N ILE A 43 1.97 2.87 6.65
CA ILE A 43 2.49 4.03 5.90
C ILE A 43 2.95 3.61 4.50
N GLN A 44 3.61 2.47 4.37
CA GLN A 44 4.03 1.96 3.07
C GLN A 44 2.83 1.72 2.15
N LEU A 45 1.80 1.01 2.61
CA LEU A 45 0.57 0.78 1.84
C LEU A 45 -0.14 2.09 1.48
N GLU A 46 -0.21 3.03 2.44
CA GLU A 46 -0.83 4.33 2.19
C GLU A 46 -0.04 5.15 1.15
N SER A 47 1.29 5.03 1.16
CA SER A 47 2.17 5.72 0.21
C SER A 47 1.98 5.21 -1.23
N GLU A 48 1.66 3.93 -1.41
CA GLU A 48 1.37 3.33 -2.72
C GLU A 48 0.08 3.93 -3.32
N ILE A 49 -0.95 4.14 -2.49
CA ILE A 49 -2.16 4.86 -2.91
C ILE A 49 -1.80 6.31 -3.26
N GLY A 50 -1.10 7.00 -2.36
CA GLY A 50 -0.76 8.41 -2.54
C GLY A 50 0.10 8.69 -3.78
N ALA A 51 1.00 7.78 -4.14
CA ALA A 51 1.84 7.88 -5.33
C ALA A 51 1.03 8.03 -6.63
N THR A 52 -0.17 7.45 -6.67
CA THR A 52 -1.03 7.43 -7.87
C THR A 52 -1.97 8.64 -7.98
N LEU A 53 -2.01 9.51 -6.97
CA LEU A 53 -2.91 10.68 -6.96
C LEU A 53 -2.51 11.78 -7.95
N PHE A 54 -1.28 11.74 -8.44
CA PHE A 54 -0.66 12.80 -9.25
C PHE A 54 -0.48 12.39 -10.71
N GLY A 55 -1.38 11.51 -11.18
CA GLY A 55 -1.32 10.92 -12.52
C GLY A 55 -0.42 9.69 -12.59
N GLU A 56 -0.18 9.23 -13.81
CA GLU A 56 0.66 8.05 -14.05
C GLU A 56 2.11 8.30 -13.58
N ILE A 57 2.71 7.27 -12.97
CA ILE A 57 4.10 7.32 -12.52
C ILE A 57 4.99 7.05 -13.75
N PRO A 58 5.87 7.99 -14.15
CA PRO A 58 6.72 7.79 -15.31
C PRO A 58 7.67 6.59 -15.12
N LYS A 59 8.07 5.97 -16.23
CA LYS A 59 9.00 4.83 -16.18
C LYS A 59 10.33 5.25 -15.55
N GLY A 60 10.79 4.47 -14.56
CA GLY A 60 12.03 4.77 -13.83
C GLY A 60 11.87 5.83 -12.75
N HIS A 61 10.64 6.28 -12.47
CA HIS A 61 10.31 7.08 -11.30
C HIS A 61 9.70 6.22 -10.20
N HIS A 62 9.91 6.64 -8.97
CA HIS A 62 9.26 6.11 -7.79
C HIS A 62 8.76 7.29 -6.95
N ARG A 63 7.44 7.35 -6.74
CA ARG A 63 6.78 8.41 -6.01
C ARG A 63 6.18 7.85 -4.74
N GLN A 64 6.16 8.66 -3.69
CA GLN A 64 5.43 8.40 -2.47
C GLN A 64 4.79 9.69 -2.00
N PHE A 65 3.52 9.59 -1.59
CA PHE A 65 2.82 10.68 -0.93
C PHE A 65 2.06 10.09 0.25
N PHE A 66 2.33 10.56 1.47
CA PHE A 66 1.67 10.03 2.65
C PHE A 66 1.66 11.02 3.81
N ASN A 67 0.77 10.79 4.76
CA ASN A 67 0.72 11.50 6.01
C ASN A 67 1.62 10.77 7.03
N LEU A 68 2.68 11.43 7.50
CA LEU A 68 3.62 10.86 8.47
C LEU A 68 3.07 10.95 9.89
N ASP A 69 2.43 12.08 10.20
CA ASP A 69 1.75 12.37 11.45
C ASP A 69 0.63 13.40 11.20
N ARG A 70 -0.07 13.80 12.26
CA ARG A 70 -1.24 14.70 12.20
C ARG A 70 -1.00 16.03 11.47
N SER A 71 0.23 16.52 11.40
CA SER A 71 0.58 17.81 10.82
C SER A 71 1.57 17.70 9.66
N THR A 72 2.12 16.52 9.38
CA THR A 72 3.24 16.37 8.46
C THR A 72 2.87 15.48 7.28
N TRP A 73 2.98 16.02 6.08
CA TRP A 73 2.86 15.29 4.82
C TRP A 73 4.21 15.19 4.13
N ILE A 74 4.49 14.02 3.57
CA ILE A 74 5.73 13.74 2.86
C ILE A 74 5.41 13.50 1.40
N TRP A 75 6.11 14.22 0.54
CA TRP A 75 6.30 13.90 -0.86
C TRP A 75 7.73 13.43 -1.06
N TYR A 76 7.90 12.22 -1.57
CA TYR A 76 9.20 11.70 -1.99
C TYR A 76 9.12 11.31 -3.46
N GLU A 77 10.11 11.74 -4.24
CA GLU A 77 10.28 11.29 -5.61
C GLU A 77 11.73 10.88 -5.83
N GLU A 78 11.92 9.70 -6.44
CA GLU A 78 13.20 9.18 -6.93
C GLU A 78 13.09 8.92 -8.43
N TRP A 79 14.10 9.29 -9.20
CA TRP A 79 14.16 9.05 -10.63
C TRP A 79 15.59 8.84 -11.11
N SER A 80 15.75 8.19 -12.27
CA SER A 80 17.03 8.13 -12.98
C SER A 80 17.18 9.33 -13.92
N ASP A 81 18.29 10.06 -13.82
CA ASP A 81 18.61 11.11 -14.77
C ASP A 81 19.12 10.55 -16.12
N HIS A 82 19.40 11.43 -17.08
CA HIS A 82 19.89 11.09 -18.41
C HIS A 82 21.24 10.35 -18.41
N LEU A 83 21.96 10.34 -17.29
CA LEU A 83 23.23 9.60 -17.10
C LEU A 83 23.03 8.31 -16.29
N ASN A 84 21.78 7.84 -16.13
CA ASN A 84 21.39 6.72 -15.27
C ASN A 84 21.80 6.89 -13.80
N LYS A 85 22.02 8.12 -13.32
CA LYS A 85 22.27 8.38 -11.90
C LYS A 85 20.94 8.57 -11.18
N LYS A 86 20.81 7.90 -10.04
CA LYS A 86 19.66 8.07 -9.16
C LYS A 86 19.66 9.47 -8.56
N ARG A 87 18.54 10.16 -8.70
CA ARG A 87 18.23 11.42 -8.05
C ARG A 87 17.01 11.20 -7.18
N SER A 88 16.95 11.90 -6.06
CA SER A 88 15.78 11.92 -5.21
C SER A 88 15.52 13.33 -4.72
N THR A 89 14.29 13.57 -4.30
CA THR A 89 13.89 14.81 -3.65
C THR A 89 12.83 14.49 -2.62
N THR A 90 13.05 14.96 -1.40
CA THR A 90 12.04 14.91 -0.34
C THR A 90 11.50 16.31 -0.09
N THR A 91 10.18 16.46 -0.14
CA THR A 91 9.47 17.67 0.26
C THR A 91 8.56 17.33 1.43
N ARG A 92 8.65 18.11 2.50
CA ARG A 92 7.75 18.01 3.65
C ARG A 92 6.80 19.20 3.65
N TYR A 93 5.52 18.93 3.83
CA TYR A 93 4.51 19.96 4.08
C TYR A 93 4.09 19.86 5.54
N GLU A 94 4.36 20.93 6.29
CA GLU A 94 4.03 21.04 7.71
C GLU A 94 2.81 21.95 7.87
N ILE A 95 1.77 21.46 8.52
CA ILE A 95 0.55 22.21 8.79
C ILE A 95 0.77 23.06 10.04
N HIS A 96 0.71 24.37 9.88
CA HIS A 96 0.79 25.36 10.94
C HIS A 96 -0.53 26.13 11.05
N PRO A 97 -0.82 26.80 12.19
CA PRO A 97 -2.04 27.60 12.34
C PRO A 97 -2.20 28.72 11.30
N ASN A 98 -1.08 29.23 10.77
CA ASN A 98 -1.03 30.32 9.80
C ASN A 98 -0.92 29.86 8.33
N GLY A 99 -0.81 28.55 8.07
CA GLY A 99 -0.70 28.03 6.71
C GLY A 99 0.08 26.72 6.63
N ILE A 100 0.40 26.30 5.41
CA ILE A 100 1.14 25.06 5.16
C ILE A 100 2.54 25.41 4.72
N LEU A 101 3.52 25.08 5.55
CA LEU A 101 4.94 25.34 5.31
C LEU A 101 5.53 24.19 4.48
N LYS A 102 6.06 24.52 3.30
CA LYS A 102 6.85 23.62 2.48
C LYS A 102 8.32 23.69 2.90
N VAL A 103 8.89 22.54 3.19
CA VAL A 103 10.28 22.35 3.56
C VAL A 103 10.93 21.43 2.52
N GLN A 104 11.97 21.92 1.86
CA GLN A 104 12.74 21.17 0.88
C GLN A 104 14.23 21.17 1.23
N GLU A 105 14.97 20.27 0.59
CA GLU A 105 16.42 20.22 0.67
C GLU A 105 17.05 21.59 0.35
N GLY A 106 18.12 21.94 1.07
CA GLY A 106 18.79 23.23 0.96
C GLY A 106 18.14 24.37 1.76
N ALA A 107 17.43 24.05 2.85
CA ALA A 107 16.86 25.02 3.79
C ALA A 107 15.88 26.01 3.13
N ARG A 108 15.08 25.52 2.18
CA ARG A 108 14.03 26.29 1.52
C ARG A 108 12.72 26.12 2.30
N TYR A 109 12.26 27.23 2.85
CA TYR A 109 11.05 27.31 3.68
C TYR A 109 10.12 28.36 3.09
N ASN A 110 8.95 27.94 2.64
CA ASN A 110 7.95 28.86 2.13
C ASN A 110 6.54 28.34 2.44
N PHE A 111 5.62 29.24 2.77
CA PHE A 111 4.21 28.88 2.81
C PHE A 111 3.72 28.64 1.38
N ILE A 112 2.95 27.58 1.17
CA ILE A 112 2.32 27.31 -0.12
C ILE A 112 1.03 28.13 -0.23
N GLU A 113 0.80 28.68 -1.41
CA GLU A 113 -0.34 29.53 -1.71
C GLU A 113 -0.87 29.21 -3.11
N GLY A 114 -1.93 29.90 -3.53
CA GLY A 114 -2.46 29.80 -4.89
C GLY A 114 -2.84 28.37 -5.27
N ASP A 115 -2.38 27.94 -6.46
CA ASP A 115 -2.74 26.62 -6.98
C ASP A 115 -2.02 25.47 -6.29
N GLU A 116 -0.81 25.69 -5.74
CA GLU A 116 -0.12 24.65 -4.97
C GLU A 116 -0.92 24.29 -3.71
N LEU A 117 -1.42 25.30 -2.98
CA LEU A 117 -2.27 25.07 -1.81
C LEU A 117 -3.57 24.35 -2.20
N LYS A 118 -4.25 24.77 -3.27
CA LYS A 118 -5.49 24.11 -3.74
C LYS A 118 -5.23 22.64 -4.10
N ASN A 119 -4.17 22.37 -4.85
CA ASN A 119 -3.79 21.03 -5.27
C ASN A 119 -3.44 20.15 -4.07
N PHE A 120 -2.74 20.71 -3.07
CA PHE A 120 -2.43 20.01 -1.83
C PHE A 120 -3.71 19.63 -1.06
N LEU A 121 -4.67 20.53 -0.92
CA LEU A 121 -5.96 20.24 -0.27
C LEU A 121 -6.75 19.15 -0.99
N VAL A 122 -6.76 19.19 -2.33
CA VAL A 122 -7.40 18.14 -3.14
C VAL A 122 -6.69 16.80 -2.95
N ALA A 123 -5.36 16.77 -3.03
CA ALA A 123 -4.57 15.55 -2.88
C ALA A 123 -4.74 14.91 -1.50
N THR A 124 -4.71 15.70 -0.42
CA THR A 124 -4.89 15.20 0.95
C THR A 124 -6.30 14.65 1.18
N ARG A 125 -7.34 15.26 0.59
CA ARG A 125 -8.70 14.74 0.64
C ARG A 125 -8.83 13.42 -0.13
N LEU A 126 -8.34 13.36 -1.36
CA LEU A 126 -8.38 12.15 -2.18
C LEU A 126 -7.58 11.01 -1.53
N TYR A 127 -6.42 11.32 -0.95
CA TYR A 127 -5.64 10.39 -0.15
C TYR A 127 -6.48 9.80 0.97
N TYR A 128 -7.11 10.65 1.79
CA TYR A 128 -7.91 10.18 2.92
C TYR A 128 -9.07 9.30 2.47
N GLU A 129 -9.81 9.72 1.44
CA GLU A 129 -10.93 8.97 0.90
C GLU A 129 -10.51 7.57 0.42
N ARG A 130 -9.40 7.46 -0.31
CA ARG A 130 -8.89 6.19 -0.83
C ARG A 130 -8.30 5.32 0.26
N VAL A 131 -7.45 5.88 1.13
CA VAL A 131 -6.81 5.15 2.24
C VAL A 131 -7.86 4.58 3.20
N ALA A 132 -8.86 5.38 3.58
CA ALA A 132 -9.94 4.94 4.47
C ALA A 132 -10.67 3.72 3.89
N ARG A 133 -11.01 3.76 2.59
CA ARG A 133 -11.76 2.69 1.92
C ARG A 133 -10.92 1.47 1.58
N GLU A 134 -9.73 1.68 1.02
CA GLU A 134 -8.91 0.61 0.44
C GLU A 134 -8.12 -0.13 1.53
N ILE A 135 -7.55 0.58 2.50
CA ILE A 135 -6.69 0.00 3.55
C ILE A 135 -7.51 -0.29 4.80
N TYR A 136 -8.24 0.70 5.31
CA TYR A 136 -8.92 0.59 6.60
C TYR A 136 -10.35 0.05 6.53
N LYS A 137 -10.90 -0.12 5.31
CA LYS A 137 -12.29 -0.54 5.05
C LYS A 137 -13.32 0.29 5.82
N ARG A 138 -13.12 1.62 5.86
CA ARG A 138 -13.98 2.60 6.51
C ARG A 138 -14.60 3.57 5.51
N ASP A 139 -15.80 4.01 5.80
CA ASP A 139 -16.42 5.16 5.14
C ASP A 139 -15.70 6.44 5.59
N PRO A 140 -15.10 7.23 4.68
CA PRO A 140 -14.41 8.46 5.04
C PRO A 140 -15.35 9.55 5.63
N ALA A 141 -16.66 9.51 5.34
CA ALA A 141 -17.58 10.51 5.87
C ALA A 141 -18.03 10.18 7.31
N THR A 142 -18.29 8.91 7.60
CA THR A 142 -18.91 8.47 8.86
C THR A 142 -17.96 7.73 9.80
N GLY A 143 -16.82 7.24 9.30
CA GLY A 143 -15.88 6.38 10.03
C GLY A 143 -16.40 4.95 10.26
N GLN A 144 -17.60 4.62 9.76
CA GLN A 144 -18.18 3.30 9.92
C GLN A 144 -17.49 2.26 9.04
N SER A 145 -17.56 0.99 9.43
CA SER A 145 -16.95 -0.10 8.67
C SER A 145 -17.76 -0.40 7.41
N LEU A 146 -17.10 -0.52 6.27
CA LEU A 146 -17.70 -0.84 4.96
C LEU A 146 -17.94 -2.35 4.77
N VAL A 147 -18.40 -3.04 5.82
CA VAL A 147 -18.59 -4.50 5.86
C VAL A 147 -19.39 -5.00 4.66
#